data_AF-A0A1S9M473-F1
#
_entry.id   AF-A0A1S9M473-F1
#
_cell.length_a   1.000
_cell.length_b   1.000
_cell.length_c   1.000
_cell.angle_alpha   90.00
_cell.angle_beta   90.00
_cell.angle_gamma   90.00
#
_symmetry.space_group_name_H-M   'P 1'
#
loop_
_entity.id
_entity.type
_entity.pdbx_description
1 polymer ?
#
loop_
_entity_poly.entity_id
_entity_poly.type
_entity_poly.pdbx_seq_one_letter_code
_entity_poly.pdbx_strand_id
1 'polypeptide(L)'
;MSTPAKKSTAAKSKWSQPLWVVPGVLLVLLLIVLLAKWLTGLSGVQSFLHDFPGASSLPGNAPVGFPAWLGWQHFLNVFFMVLIVRSGWQVRTAKRPPAQWTRNNKGFIRTKNAPTKISLDLWFHLTLDALWVLNGIVFIIVIFATGQWMRIIPTSWDVFPNAISAALQYASLNWPTEDGWVNYNALQLLTYFVTVFIAAPLAIITGLRTSSAWPKKAGTVNKIYPIELARAVHFPVMVYFVLFTIVHVTLVLATGALRNLNHMYGGSDDINWVGFGIFAVSLLVIVGAWFLARPLFLRPVASLMGKVSK
;
A
#
# COMPACT_ATOMS: atom_id res chain seq x y z
N MET A 1 56.18 -22.27 33.37
CA MET A 1 55.62 -21.84 32.08
C MET A 1 54.12 -21.66 32.25
N SER A 2 53.67 -20.42 32.40
CA SER A 2 52.27 -20.04 32.67
C SER A 2 51.59 -19.59 31.38
N THR A 3 50.55 -20.31 30.97
CA THR A 3 49.70 -20.01 29.83
C THR A 3 48.90 -18.72 30.07
N PRO A 4 48.89 -17.73 29.16
CA PRO A 4 48.07 -16.54 29.35
C PRO A 4 46.60 -16.85 29.00
N ALA A 5 45.70 -16.48 29.91
CA ALA A 5 44.26 -16.61 29.75
C ALA A 5 43.73 -15.72 28.61
N LYS A 6 42.95 -16.33 27.71
CA LYS A 6 42.28 -15.65 26.59
C LYS A 6 41.15 -14.77 27.16
N LYS A 7 41.30 -13.44 27.07
CA LYS A 7 40.23 -12.49 27.41
C LYS A 7 39.04 -12.73 26.48
N SER A 8 37.91 -13.15 27.05
CA SER A 8 36.59 -13.15 26.41
C SER A 8 36.23 -11.71 26.06
N THR A 9 36.27 -11.35 24.78
CA THR A 9 35.64 -10.12 24.29
C THR A 9 34.14 -10.36 24.25
N ALA A 10 33.44 -9.89 25.28
CA ALA A 10 31.99 -9.81 25.27
C ALA A 10 31.56 -9.08 24.00
N ALA A 11 30.87 -9.80 23.10
CA ALA A 11 30.30 -9.23 21.91
C ALA A 11 29.31 -8.14 22.33
N LYS A 12 29.66 -6.87 22.09
CA LYS A 12 28.74 -5.75 22.30
C LYS A 12 27.48 -6.04 21.48
N SER A 13 26.40 -6.36 22.19
CA SER A 13 25.07 -6.51 21.65
C SER A 13 24.73 -5.28 20.81
N LYS A 14 24.58 -5.46 19.49
CA LYS A 14 24.16 -4.41 18.55
C LYS A 14 22.71 -3.92 18.79
N TRP A 15 22.08 -4.36 19.88
CA TRP A 15 20.69 -4.08 20.24
C TRP A 15 20.54 -3.03 21.35
N SER A 16 21.61 -2.35 21.79
CA SER A 16 21.52 -1.29 22.80
C SER A 16 21.16 0.11 22.24
N GLN A 17 20.77 0.21 20.98
CA GLN A 17 20.31 1.46 20.34
C GLN A 17 18.82 1.42 19.93
N PRO A 18 17.87 1.25 20.88
CA PRO A 18 16.50 1.73 20.64
C PRO A 18 15.93 2.64 21.73
N LEU A 19 16.64 2.89 22.84
CA LEU A 19 16.10 3.70 23.95
C LEU A 19 15.87 5.19 23.59
N TRP A 20 16.68 5.75 22.68
CA TRP A 20 16.60 7.18 22.31
C TRP A 20 15.82 7.45 21.01
N VAL A 21 15.50 6.41 20.23
CA VAL A 21 14.78 6.57 18.97
C VAL A 21 13.34 7.02 19.23
N VAL A 22 12.65 6.37 20.17
CA VAL A 22 11.26 6.70 20.49
C VAL A 22 11.13 8.12 21.05
N PRO A 23 11.89 8.53 22.09
CA PRO A 23 11.86 9.91 22.57
C PRO A 23 12.24 10.93 21.47
N GLY A 24 13.22 10.60 20.62
CA GLY A 24 13.62 11.46 19.51
C GLY A 24 12.49 11.68 18.49
N VAL A 25 11.80 10.61 18.08
CA VAL A 25 10.64 10.70 17.18
C VAL A 25 9.52 11.52 17.82
N LEU A 26 9.21 11.27 19.10
CA LEU A 26 8.19 12.03 19.82
C LEU A 26 8.53 13.52 19.92
N LEU A 27 9.79 13.85 20.18
CA LEU A 27 10.26 15.24 20.20
C LEU A 27 10.10 15.90 18.83
N VAL A 28 10.48 15.22 17.75
CA VAL A 28 10.30 15.74 16.38
C VAL A 28 8.82 15.97 16.07
N LEU A 29 7.95 15.03 16.41
CA LEU A 29 6.50 15.18 16.23
C LEU A 29 5.94 16.35 17.05
N LEU A 30 6.38 16.51 18.30
CA LEU A 30 5.99 17.63 19.14
C LEU A 30 6.42 18.96 18.53
N LEU A 31 7.66 19.06 18.03
CA LEU A 31 8.16 20.26 17.37
C LEU A 31 7.37 20.59 16.10
N ILE A 32 6.99 19.58 15.30
CA ILE A 32 6.12 19.76 14.12
C ILE A 32 4.76 20.33 14.54
N VAL A 33 4.14 19.77 15.59
CA VAL A 33 2.84 20.26 16.09
C VAL A 33 2.94 21.70 16.58
N LEU A 34 3.95 22.01 17.39
CA LEU A 34 4.15 23.37 17.92
C LEU A 34 4.42 24.38 16.80
N LEU A 35 5.25 24.01 15.82
CA LEU A 35 5.53 24.83 14.65
C LEU A 35 4.26 25.07 13.83
N ALA A 36 3.49 24.02 13.56
CA ALA A 36 2.23 24.13 12.82
C ALA A 36 1.23 25.03 13.55
N LYS A 37 1.05 24.85 14.86
CA LYS A 37 0.18 25.71 15.68
C LYS A 37 0.62 27.17 15.65
N TRP A 38 1.92 27.42 15.78
CA TRP A 38 2.47 28.78 15.67
C TRP A 38 2.21 29.39 14.29
N LEU A 39 2.50 28.65 13.20
CA LEU A 39 2.22 29.10 11.83
C LEU A 39 0.74 29.44 11.63
N THR A 40 -0.18 28.59 12.10
CA THR A 40 -1.63 28.83 11.98
C THR A 40 -2.14 30.02 12.82
N GLY A 41 -1.32 30.54 13.74
CA GLY A 41 -1.60 31.78 14.48
C GLY A 41 -1.21 33.06 13.74
N LEU A 42 -0.46 32.96 12.64
CA LEU A 42 -0.05 34.11 11.83
C LEU A 42 -1.20 34.58 10.94
N SER A 43 -1.46 35.89 10.89
CA SER A 43 -2.55 36.47 10.09
C SER A 43 -2.50 36.08 8.61
N GLY A 44 -1.31 36.08 8.00
CA GLY A 44 -1.15 35.67 6.60
C GLY A 44 -1.50 34.20 6.35
N VAL A 45 -1.21 33.32 7.31
CA VAL A 45 -1.59 31.89 7.21
C VAL A 45 -3.09 31.74 7.45
N GLN A 46 -3.69 32.50 8.35
CA GLN A 46 -5.15 32.50 8.55
C GLN A 46 -5.90 32.95 7.29
N SER A 47 -5.44 34.00 6.62
CA SER A 47 -5.99 34.43 5.33
C SER A 47 -5.82 33.34 4.26
N PHE A 48 -4.65 32.71 4.20
CA PHE A 48 -4.42 31.58 3.28
C PHE A 48 -5.37 30.40 3.55
N LEU A 49 -5.57 30.02 4.82
CA LEU A 49 -6.49 28.96 5.22
C LEU A 49 -7.97 29.32 4.97
N HIS A 50 -8.30 30.62 4.97
CA HIS A 50 -9.63 31.09 4.60
C HIS A 50 -9.87 30.96 3.10
N ASP A 51 -8.89 31.35 2.28
CA ASP A 51 -8.99 31.28 0.81
C ASP A 51 -8.88 29.82 0.30
N PHE A 52 -8.14 28.98 1.04
CA PHE A 52 -7.94 27.56 0.75
C PHE A 52 -8.29 26.73 1.99
N PRO A 53 -9.55 26.36 2.20
CA PRO A 53 -10.01 25.69 3.42
C PRO A 53 -9.53 24.25 3.59
N GLY A 54 -8.94 23.65 2.55
CA GLY A 54 -8.40 22.27 2.59
C GLY A 54 -9.09 21.31 1.63
N ALA A 55 -10.10 21.75 0.88
CA ALA A 55 -10.85 20.92 -0.06
C ALA A 55 -11.01 21.61 -1.41
N SER A 56 -10.93 20.82 -2.49
CA SER A 56 -11.20 21.27 -3.85
C SER A 56 -12.60 20.85 -4.28
N SER A 57 -13.34 21.74 -4.94
CA SER A 57 -14.65 21.38 -5.49
C SER A 57 -14.51 20.37 -6.63
N LEU A 58 -15.34 19.34 -6.60
CA LEU A 58 -15.47 18.41 -7.72
C LEU A 58 -16.34 19.01 -8.83
N PRO A 59 -16.22 18.53 -10.09
CA PRO A 59 -17.16 18.89 -11.15
C PRO A 59 -18.62 18.63 -10.74
N GLY A 60 -19.56 19.47 -11.18
CA GLY A 60 -20.97 19.37 -10.78
C GLY A 60 -21.68 18.06 -11.18
N ASN A 61 -21.10 17.30 -12.12
CA ASN A 61 -21.57 15.98 -12.53
C ASN A 61 -20.81 14.82 -11.84
N ALA A 62 -19.94 15.11 -10.86
CA ALA A 62 -19.24 14.08 -10.12
C ALA A 62 -20.22 13.23 -9.30
N PRO A 63 -20.07 11.89 -9.29
CA PRO A 63 -20.93 11.04 -8.49
C PRO A 63 -20.68 11.25 -6.99
N VAL A 64 -21.76 11.20 -6.21
CA VAL A 64 -21.74 11.30 -4.75
C VAL A 64 -21.84 9.92 -4.13
N GLY A 65 -21.13 9.71 -3.03
CA GLY A 65 -21.10 8.46 -2.29
C GLY A 65 -20.34 7.34 -3.00
N PHE A 66 -20.47 6.14 -2.42
CA PHE A 66 -19.67 4.97 -2.77
C PHE A 66 -20.56 3.81 -3.23
N PRO A 67 -20.62 3.50 -4.54
CA PRO A 67 -21.28 2.29 -5.01
C PRO A 67 -20.62 1.04 -4.44
N ALA A 68 -21.42 -0.02 -4.23
CA ALA A 68 -20.96 -1.26 -3.60
C ALA A 68 -19.69 -1.87 -4.25
N TRP A 69 -19.54 -1.77 -5.57
CA TRP A 69 -18.36 -2.26 -6.28
C TRP A 69 -17.07 -1.57 -5.83
N LEU A 70 -17.10 -0.29 -5.43
CA LEU A 70 -15.93 0.39 -4.86
C LEU A 70 -15.54 -0.20 -3.51
N GLY A 71 -16.51 -0.53 -2.65
CA GLY A 71 -16.25 -1.22 -1.39
C GLY A 71 -15.59 -2.58 -1.59
N TRP A 72 -16.09 -3.37 -2.55
CA TRP A 72 -15.47 -4.66 -2.93
C TRP A 72 -14.04 -4.49 -3.47
N GLN A 73 -13.82 -3.48 -4.33
CA GLN A 73 -12.51 -3.15 -4.86
C GLN A 73 -11.53 -2.70 -3.77
N HIS A 74 -12.01 -1.92 -2.80
CA HIS A 74 -11.23 -1.50 -1.64
C HIS A 74 -10.81 -2.71 -0.79
N PHE A 75 -11.76 -3.59 -0.46
CA PHE A 75 -11.48 -4.83 0.28
C PHE A 75 -10.47 -5.73 -0.46
N LEU A 76 -10.68 -5.99 -1.75
CA LEU A 76 -9.77 -6.83 -2.53
C LEU A 76 -8.36 -6.24 -2.59
N ASN A 77 -8.25 -4.91 -2.72
CA ASN A 77 -6.94 -4.25 -2.72
C ASN A 77 -6.18 -4.45 -1.40
N VAL A 78 -6.81 -4.21 -0.24
CA VAL A 78 -6.13 -4.43 1.04
C VAL A 78 -5.84 -5.91 1.28
N PHE A 79 -6.75 -6.80 0.87
CA PHE A 79 -6.57 -8.24 0.95
C PHE A 79 -5.32 -8.70 0.18
N PHE A 80 -5.18 -8.29 -1.09
CA PHE A 80 -4.00 -8.60 -1.88
C PHE A 80 -2.75 -7.93 -1.32
N MET A 81 -2.83 -6.65 -0.95
CA MET A 81 -1.67 -5.89 -0.46
C MET A 81 -1.04 -6.56 0.76
N VAL A 82 -1.83 -7.02 1.73
CA VAL A 82 -1.32 -7.73 2.92
C VAL A 82 -0.54 -8.99 2.52
N LEU A 83 -1.06 -9.79 1.60
CA LEU A 83 -0.44 -11.03 1.15
C LEU A 83 0.79 -10.77 0.25
N ILE A 84 0.74 -9.75 -0.59
CA ILE A 84 1.82 -9.31 -1.49
C ILE A 84 2.99 -8.79 -0.67
N VAL A 85 2.76 -7.88 0.29
CA VAL A 85 3.81 -7.35 1.18
C VAL A 85 4.49 -8.50 1.94
N ARG A 86 3.70 -9.42 2.51
CA ARG A 86 4.23 -10.59 3.23
C ARG A 86 5.09 -11.49 2.32
N SER A 87 4.56 -11.87 1.17
CA SER A 87 5.25 -12.77 0.24
C SER A 87 6.48 -12.08 -0.38
N GLY A 88 6.42 -10.79 -0.68
CA GLY A 88 7.55 -10.00 -1.16
C GLY A 88 8.66 -9.89 -0.12
N TRP A 89 8.30 -9.72 1.17
CA TRP A 89 9.26 -9.78 2.26
C TRP A 89 9.93 -11.15 2.38
N GLN A 90 9.17 -12.24 2.22
CA GLN A 90 9.70 -13.61 2.20
C GLN A 90 10.65 -13.83 1.01
N VAL A 91 10.27 -13.41 -0.19
CA VAL A 91 11.14 -13.48 -1.38
C VAL A 91 12.47 -12.75 -1.16
N ARG A 92 12.45 -11.60 -0.46
CA ARG A 92 13.64 -10.81 -0.18
C ARG A 92 14.54 -11.41 0.91
N THR A 93 13.96 -12.04 1.93
CA THR A 93 14.68 -12.40 3.17
C THR A 93 14.93 -13.90 3.35
N ALA A 94 14.15 -14.75 2.68
CA ALA A 94 14.27 -16.20 2.83
C ALA A 94 15.56 -16.71 2.18
N LYS A 95 16.51 -17.15 3.01
CA LYS A 95 17.77 -17.77 2.54
C LYS A 95 17.58 -19.19 1.99
N ARG A 96 16.58 -19.91 2.51
CA ARG A 96 16.26 -21.29 2.13
C ARG A 96 14.74 -21.39 1.94
N PRO A 97 14.24 -21.26 0.70
CA PRO A 97 12.81 -21.35 0.45
C PRO A 97 12.30 -22.76 0.79
N PRO A 98 11.07 -22.89 1.33
CA PRO A 98 10.54 -24.14 1.86
C PRO A 98 10.20 -25.17 0.78
N ALA A 99 10.05 -24.72 -0.46
CA ALA A 99 9.83 -25.55 -1.63
C ALA A 99 10.15 -24.73 -2.88
N GLN A 100 10.25 -25.45 -3.99
CA GLN A 100 10.45 -24.91 -5.32
C GLN A 100 9.31 -25.32 -6.22
N TRP A 101 8.92 -24.45 -7.14
CA TRP A 101 7.86 -24.66 -8.10
C TRP A 101 8.37 -24.50 -9.53
N THR A 102 7.92 -25.39 -10.41
CA THR A 102 8.17 -25.32 -11.85
C THR A 102 6.85 -25.43 -12.59
N ARG A 103 6.53 -24.43 -13.42
CA ARG A 103 5.28 -24.36 -14.18
C ARG A 103 5.02 -25.61 -15.04
N ASN A 104 3.77 -26.04 -15.12
CA ASN A 104 3.32 -27.00 -16.12
C ASN A 104 3.13 -26.31 -17.48
N ASN A 105 3.91 -26.69 -18.49
CA ASN A 105 3.78 -26.13 -19.85
C ASN A 105 2.92 -26.99 -20.81
N LYS A 106 2.18 -27.98 -20.28
CA LYS A 106 1.36 -28.90 -21.09
C LYS A 106 -0.14 -28.58 -21.04
N GLY A 107 -0.58 -27.73 -20.11
CA GLY A 107 -1.98 -27.34 -19.92
C GLY A 107 -2.46 -26.24 -20.89
N PHE A 108 -3.51 -25.52 -20.48
CA PHE A 108 -4.13 -24.43 -21.24
C PHE A 108 -3.21 -23.20 -21.39
N ILE A 109 -2.45 -22.86 -20.34
CA ILE A 109 -1.52 -21.72 -20.36
C ILE A 109 -0.13 -22.23 -20.77
N ARG A 110 0.22 -21.99 -22.03
CA ARG A 110 1.53 -22.36 -22.61
C ARG A 110 2.38 -21.11 -22.81
N THR A 111 3.68 -21.23 -22.55
CA THR A 111 4.64 -20.18 -22.93
C THR A 111 5.73 -20.76 -23.82
N LYS A 112 6.27 -19.90 -24.68
CA LYS A 112 7.28 -20.24 -25.68
C LYS A 112 8.58 -20.76 -25.06
N ASN A 113 8.94 -20.29 -23.86
CA ASN A 113 10.19 -20.64 -23.19
C ASN A 113 10.00 -21.81 -22.22
N ALA A 114 11.07 -22.58 -22.02
CA ALA A 114 11.10 -23.65 -21.04
C ALA A 114 10.76 -23.12 -19.62
N PRO A 115 9.94 -23.84 -18.83
CA PRO A 115 9.61 -23.45 -17.47
C PRO A 115 10.85 -23.22 -16.60
N THR A 116 10.91 -22.07 -15.93
CA THR A 116 11.93 -21.78 -14.93
C THR A 116 11.50 -22.30 -13.57
N LYS A 117 12.44 -22.92 -12.85
CA LYS A 117 12.26 -23.27 -11.44
C LYS A 117 12.37 -22.00 -10.58
N ILE A 118 11.39 -21.75 -9.73
CA ILE A 118 11.32 -20.59 -8.82
C ILE A 118 10.95 -21.05 -7.41
N SER A 119 11.22 -20.24 -6.39
CA SER A 119 10.76 -20.55 -5.03
C SER A 119 9.24 -20.55 -4.94
N LEU A 120 8.69 -21.32 -4.00
CA LEU A 120 7.25 -21.30 -3.70
C LEU A 120 6.78 -19.90 -3.30
N ASP A 121 7.61 -19.15 -2.55
CA ASP A 121 7.29 -17.78 -2.13
C ASP A 121 7.19 -16.84 -3.34
N LEU A 122 8.10 -16.98 -4.33
CA LEU A 122 8.06 -16.17 -5.55
C LEU A 122 6.86 -16.54 -6.42
N TRP A 123 6.53 -17.82 -6.53
CA TRP A 123 5.30 -18.26 -7.22
C TRP A 123 4.04 -17.65 -6.58
N PHE A 124 3.96 -17.66 -5.25
CA PHE A 124 2.82 -17.12 -4.53
C PHE A 124 2.71 -15.60 -4.72
N HIS A 125 3.83 -14.88 -4.60
CA HIS A 125 3.89 -13.45 -4.85
C HIS A 125 3.40 -13.09 -6.26
N LEU A 126 3.96 -13.73 -7.31
CA LEU A 126 3.56 -13.46 -8.69
C LEU A 126 2.11 -13.83 -8.99
N THR A 127 1.55 -14.84 -8.30
CA THR A 127 0.14 -15.22 -8.44
C THR A 127 -0.77 -14.15 -7.85
N LEU A 128 -0.43 -13.62 -6.67
CA LEU A 128 -1.16 -12.51 -6.07
C LEU A 128 -1.02 -11.23 -6.90
N ASP A 129 0.18 -10.93 -7.39
CA ASP A 129 0.42 -9.77 -8.24
C ASP A 129 -0.46 -9.83 -9.50
N ALA A 130 -0.56 -10.99 -10.14
CA ALA A 130 -1.41 -11.15 -11.32
C ALA A 130 -2.89 -10.91 -11.01
N LEU A 131 -3.40 -11.41 -9.88
CA LEU A 131 -4.77 -11.17 -9.43
C LEU A 131 -5.00 -9.70 -9.05
N TRP A 132 -4.02 -9.07 -8.39
CA TRP A 132 -4.08 -7.68 -7.99
C TRP A 132 -4.02 -6.73 -9.20
N VAL A 133 -3.21 -7.05 -10.22
CA VAL A 133 -3.19 -6.32 -11.50
C VAL A 133 -4.53 -6.45 -12.21
N LEU A 134 -5.11 -7.67 -12.27
CA LEU A 134 -6.44 -7.86 -12.84
C LEU A 134 -7.49 -7.03 -12.09
N ASN A 135 -7.46 -7.06 -10.77
CA ASN A 135 -8.33 -6.24 -9.92
C ASN A 135 -8.17 -4.74 -10.23
N GLY A 136 -6.92 -4.27 -10.36
CA GLY A 136 -6.59 -2.89 -10.74
C GLY A 136 -7.09 -2.51 -12.13
N ILE A 137 -6.98 -3.40 -13.13
CA ILE A 137 -7.52 -3.17 -14.48
C ILE A 137 -9.04 -2.99 -14.43
N VAL A 138 -9.74 -3.88 -13.72
CA VAL A 138 -11.20 -3.77 -13.52
C VAL A 138 -11.53 -2.45 -12.81
N PHE A 139 -10.80 -2.11 -11.74
CA PHE A 139 -10.98 -0.85 -11.03
C PHE A 139 -10.85 0.35 -11.96
N ILE A 140 -9.75 0.43 -12.73
CA ILE A 140 -9.51 1.54 -13.69
C ILE A 140 -10.66 1.64 -14.70
N ILE A 141 -11.05 0.53 -15.32
CA ILE A 141 -12.15 0.54 -16.30
C ILE A 141 -13.44 1.07 -15.67
N VAL A 142 -13.81 0.57 -14.49
CA VAL A 142 -15.08 0.91 -13.86
C VAL A 142 -15.08 2.34 -13.28
N ILE A 143 -13.98 2.84 -12.71
CA ILE A 143 -13.93 4.24 -12.23
C ILE A 143 -14.12 5.24 -13.37
N PHE A 144 -13.59 4.94 -14.56
CA PHE A 144 -13.74 5.81 -15.72
C PHE A 144 -15.14 5.69 -16.32
N ALA A 145 -15.67 4.46 -16.43
CA ALA A 145 -17.02 4.22 -16.94
C ALA A 145 -18.13 4.83 -16.07
N THR A 146 -17.93 4.95 -14.76
CA THR A 146 -18.93 5.44 -13.81
C THR A 146 -18.74 6.89 -13.39
N GLY A 147 -17.70 7.57 -13.87
CA GLY A 147 -17.35 8.94 -13.45
C GLY A 147 -16.68 9.02 -12.07
N GLN A 148 -16.56 7.91 -11.34
CA GLN A 148 -15.94 7.85 -10.00
C GLN A 148 -14.47 8.29 -9.99
N TRP A 149 -13.80 8.28 -11.15
CA TRP A 149 -12.45 8.82 -11.32
C TRP A 149 -12.32 10.28 -10.86
N MET A 150 -13.39 11.09 -10.99
CA MET A 150 -13.38 12.51 -10.60
C MET A 150 -13.10 12.71 -9.11
N ARG A 151 -13.34 11.69 -8.28
CA ARG A 151 -13.10 11.74 -6.84
C ARG A 151 -11.64 11.45 -6.45
N ILE A 152 -10.82 10.92 -7.36
CA ILE A 152 -9.43 10.50 -7.06
C ILE A 152 -8.39 11.05 -8.04
N ILE A 153 -8.80 11.82 -9.04
CA ILE A 153 -7.92 12.53 -9.96
C ILE A 153 -8.18 14.03 -9.77
N PRO A 154 -7.14 14.85 -9.53
CA PRO A 154 -7.32 16.30 -9.44
C PRO A 154 -7.93 16.88 -10.71
N THR A 155 -9.01 17.65 -10.54
CA THR A 155 -9.72 18.34 -11.62
C THR A 155 -9.52 19.86 -11.63
N SER A 156 -8.81 20.38 -10.62
CA SER A 156 -8.52 21.81 -10.44
C SER A 156 -7.12 22.01 -9.86
N TRP A 157 -6.51 23.16 -10.16
CA TRP A 157 -5.19 23.55 -9.65
C TRP A 157 -5.21 24.03 -8.20
N ASP A 158 -6.37 24.40 -7.68
CA ASP A 158 -6.55 24.78 -6.26
C ASP A 158 -6.26 23.62 -5.29
N VAL A 159 -6.14 22.39 -5.78
CA VAL A 159 -5.79 21.20 -4.98
C VAL A 159 -4.45 21.36 -4.27
N PHE A 160 -3.47 22.01 -4.90
CA PHE A 160 -2.14 22.15 -4.32
C PHE A 160 -2.12 23.08 -3.10
N PRO A 161 -2.63 24.32 -3.18
CA PRO A 161 -2.73 25.17 -2.00
C PRO A 161 -3.68 24.58 -0.93
N ASN A 162 -4.80 23.97 -1.32
CA ASN A 162 -5.68 23.28 -0.36
C ASN A 162 -4.99 22.08 0.33
N ALA A 163 -4.12 21.34 -0.37
CA ALA A 163 -3.39 20.25 0.25
C ALA A 163 -2.37 20.75 1.29
N ILE A 164 -1.78 21.93 1.07
CA ILE A 164 -0.92 22.59 2.06
C ILE A 164 -1.76 22.98 3.29
N SER A 165 -2.95 23.55 3.10
CA SER A 165 -3.88 23.85 4.19
C SER A 165 -4.24 22.62 5.00
N ALA A 166 -4.66 21.54 4.34
CA ALA A 166 -4.99 20.28 5.00
C ALA A 166 -3.79 19.69 5.75
N ALA A 167 -2.58 19.75 5.18
CA ALA A 167 -1.37 19.30 5.86
C ALA A 167 -1.07 20.11 7.13
N LEU A 168 -1.23 21.44 7.08
CA LEU A 168 -1.07 22.31 8.25
C LEU A 168 -2.13 22.04 9.32
N GLN A 169 -3.38 21.80 8.92
CA GLN A 169 -4.48 21.44 9.80
C GLN A 169 -4.22 20.10 10.53
N TYR A 170 -3.81 19.04 9.79
CA TYR A 170 -3.41 17.77 10.41
C TYR A 170 -2.21 17.93 11.35
N ALA A 171 -1.17 18.66 10.92
CA ALA A 171 0.04 18.89 11.70
C ALA A 171 -0.23 19.69 12.98
N SER A 172 -1.16 20.65 12.94
CA SER A 172 -1.56 21.45 14.12
C SER A 172 -2.53 20.72 15.06
N LEU A 173 -2.91 19.48 14.74
CA LEU A 173 -3.96 18.69 15.41
C LEU A 173 -5.35 19.34 15.38
N ASN A 174 -5.57 20.30 14.48
CA ASN A 174 -6.87 20.86 14.18
C ASN A 174 -7.42 20.16 12.94
N TRP A 175 -7.85 18.91 13.09
CA TRP A 175 -8.16 18.06 11.96
C TRP A 175 -9.41 18.56 11.21
N PRO A 176 -9.36 18.61 9.87
CA PRO A 176 -10.49 19.05 9.07
C PRO A 176 -11.68 18.13 9.28
N THR A 177 -12.89 18.70 9.23
CA THR A 177 -14.11 17.88 9.17
C THR A 177 -14.16 17.22 7.79
N GLU A 178 -13.97 15.92 7.75
CA GLU A 178 -14.01 15.15 6.50
C GLU A 178 -15.45 15.00 6.03
N ASP A 179 -15.71 15.29 4.75
CA ASP A 179 -16.97 14.96 4.09
C ASP A 179 -16.74 13.98 2.93
N GLY A 180 -16.07 12.86 3.27
CA GLY A 180 -15.64 11.82 2.32
C GLY A 180 -16.76 11.25 1.45
N TRP A 181 -18.03 11.40 1.86
CA TRP A 181 -19.19 11.03 1.05
C TRP A 181 -19.35 11.93 -0.18
N VAL A 182 -19.06 13.23 -0.07
CA VAL A 182 -19.15 14.20 -1.16
C VAL A 182 -17.80 14.39 -1.84
N ASN A 183 -16.74 14.75 -1.12
CA ASN A 183 -15.38 14.83 -1.63
C ASN A 183 -14.34 14.44 -0.58
N TYR A 184 -13.13 14.15 -1.04
CA TYR A 184 -11.99 14.07 -0.14
C TYR A 184 -11.35 15.44 0.02
N ASN A 185 -10.74 15.70 1.17
CA ASN A 185 -9.85 16.84 1.29
C ASN A 185 -8.69 16.73 0.28
N ALA A 186 -8.06 17.85 -0.05
CA ALA A 186 -7.10 17.92 -1.14
C ALA A 186 -5.82 17.10 -0.87
N LEU A 187 -5.39 16.96 0.39
CA LEU A 187 -4.24 16.13 0.75
C LEU A 187 -4.55 14.65 0.54
N GLN A 188 -5.74 14.20 0.95
CA GLN A 188 -6.21 12.84 0.69
C GLN A 188 -6.33 12.58 -0.82
N LEU A 189 -6.93 13.51 -1.59
CA LEU A 189 -7.09 13.40 -3.04
C LEU A 189 -5.73 13.19 -3.73
N LEU A 190 -4.73 14.02 -3.44
CA LEU A 190 -3.38 13.86 -4.00
C LEU A 190 -2.73 12.54 -3.56
N THR A 191 -2.91 12.14 -2.30
CA THR A 191 -2.36 10.88 -1.80
C THR A 191 -2.99 9.68 -2.51
N TYR A 192 -4.29 9.68 -2.75
CA TYR A 192 -4.99 8.64 -3.50
C TYR A 192 -4.56 8.62 -4.96
N PHE A 193 -4.44 9.79 -5.59
CA PHE A 193 -3.91 9.91 -6.94
C PHE A 193 -2.52 9.30 -7.06
N VAL A 194 -1.59 9.69 -6.18
CA VAL A 194 -0.22 9.15 -6.16
C VAL A 194 -0.24 7.63 -5.94
N THR A 195 -1.05 7.14 -5.00
CA THR A 195 -1.10 5.72 -4.67
C THR A 195 -1.62 4.88 -5.85
N VAL A 196 -2.70 5.31 -6.49
CA VAL A 196 -3.39 4.57 -7.56
C VAL A 196 -2.69 4.72 -8.91
N PHE A 197 -2.28 5.93 -9.28
CA PHE A 197 -1.80 6.23 -10.64
C PHE A 197 -0.28 6.35 -10.76
N ILE A 198 0.46 6.33 -9.64
CA ILE A 198 1.93 6.39 -9.65
C ILE A 198 2.52 5.18 -8.95
N ALA A 199 2.26 5.00 -7.65
CA ALA A 199 2.89 3.94 -6.85
C ALA A 199 2.49 2.54 -7.33
N ALA A 200 1.21 2.31 -7.63
CA ALA A 200 0.74 1.02 -8.13
C ALA A 200 1.34 0.67 -9.51
N PRO A 201 1.28 1.53 -10.55
CA PRO A 201 1.98 1.28 -11.80
C PRO A 201 3.48 1.08 -11.63
N LEU A 202 4.13 1.85 -10.76
CA LEU A 202 5.55 1.71 -10.46
C LEU A 202 5.87 0.33 -9.85
N ALA A 203 5.04 -0.17 -8.94
CA ALA A 203 5.17 -1.51 -8.38
C ALA A 203 5.03 -2.59 -9.47
N ILE A 204 4.08 -2.44 -10.39
CA ILE A 204 3.87 -3.37 -11.51
C ILE A 204 5.09 -3.39 -12.44
N ILE A 205 5.56 -2.21 -12.87
CA ILE A 205 6.69 -2.09 -13.81
C ILE A 205 7.98 -2.64 -13.20
N THR A 206 8.22 -2.37 -11.92
CA THR A 206 9.40 -2.87 -11.20
C THR A 206 9.29 -4.34 -10.82
N GLY A 207 8.09 -4.83 -10.49
CA GLY A 207 7.80 -6.24 -10.25
C GLY A 207 7.99 -7.08 -11.52
N LEU A 208 7.43 -6.65 -12.65
CA LEU A 208 7.60 -7.31 -13.95
C LEU A 208 9.07 -7.46 -14.32
N ARG A 209 9.88 -6.41 -14.10
CA ARG A 209 11.32 -6.43 -14.41
C ARG A 209 12.14 -7.39 -13.56
N THR A 210 11.72 -7.60 -12.31
CA THR A 210 12.37 -8.52 -11.37
C THR A 210 11.83 -9.94 -11.45
N SER A 211 10.68 -10.14 -12.12
CA SER A 211 10.05 -11.44 -12.33
C SER A 211 10.81 -12.34 -13.32
N SER A 212 10.54 -13.64 -13.27
CA SER A 212 11.03 -14.61 -14.26
C SER A 212 10.36 -14.50 -15.64
N ALA A 213 9.30 -13.69 -15.77
CA ALA A 213 8.61 -13.45 -17.04
C ALA A 213 9.39 -12.47 -17.95
N TRP A 214 10.28 -11.66 -17.38
CA TRP A 214 11.05 -10.68 -18.14
C TRP A 214 12.00 -11.33 -19.15
N PRO A 215 12.06 -10.87 -20.42
CA PRO A 215 12.93 -11.48 -21.42
C PRO A 215 14.42 -11.36 -21.09
N LYS A 216 15.12 -12.51 -20.98
CA LYS A 216 16.56 -12.55 -20.68
C LYS A 216 17.44 -11.94 -21.78
N LYS A 217 16.98 -12.01 -23.04
CA LYS A 217 17.73 -11.58 -24.23
C LYS A 217 17.24 -10.25 -24.84
N ALA A 218 16.69 -9.34 -24.03
CA ALA A 218 16.24 -8.02 -24.51
C ALA A 218 17.36 -6.97 -24.39
N GLY A 219 18.39 -7.08 -25.24
CA GLY A 219 19.65 -6.33 -25.14
C GLY A 219 19.51 -4.84 -24.76
N THR A 220 18.92 -4.00 -25.62
CA THR A 220 18.80 -2.56 -25.37
C THR A 220 17.91 -2.24 -24.18
N VAL A 221 16.79 -2.95 -24.01
CA VAL A 221 15.85 -2.73 -22.90
C VAL A 221 16.51 -3.05 -21.56
N ASN A 222 17.28 -4.14 -21.47
CA ASN A 222 17.98 -4.55 -20.26
C ASN A 222 19.12 -3.61 -19.88
N LYS A 223 19.69 -2.88 -20.86
CA LYS A 223 20.71 -1.84 -20.62
C LYS A 223 20.08 -0.56 -20.07
N ILE A 224 18.98 -0.09 -20.67
CA ILE A 224 18.29 1.13 -20.24
C ILE A 224 17.59 0.93 -18.90
N TYR A 225 17.05 -0.28 -18.67
CA TYR A 225 16.34 -0.64 -17.45
C TYR A 225 17.00 -1.84 -16.76
N PRO A 226 18.08 -1.61 -15.98
CA PRO A 226 18.78 -2.66 -15.25
C PRO A 226 17.95 -3.21 -14.09
N ILE A 227 18.22 -4.46 -13.69
CA ILE A 227 17.46 -5.13 -12.62
C ILE A 227 17.75 -4.50 -11.25
N GLU A 228 18.96 -3.96 -11.08
CA GLU A 228 19.42 -3.27 -9.90
C GLU A 228 18.56 -2.04 -9.64
N LEU A 229 18.28 -1.24 -10.68
CA LEU A 229 17.38 -0.09 -10.61
C LEU A 229 15.96 -0.53 -10.23
N ALA A 230 15.43 -1.56 -10.88
CA ALA A 230 14.10 -2.08 -10.56
C ALA A 230 14.00 -2.50 -9.09
N ARG A 231 15.00 -3.20 -8.55
CA ARG A 231 15.05 -3.60 -7.13
C ARG A 231 15.18 -2.40 -6.18
N ALA A 232 15.99 -1.41 -6.56
CA ALA A 232 16.19 -0.20 -5.79
C ALA A 232 14.91 0.65 -5.68
N VAL A 233 14.02 0.56 -6.67
CA VAL A 233 12.71 1.24 -6.66
C VAL A 233 11.61 0.37 -6.05
N HIS A 234 11.53 -0.91 -6.40
CA HIS A 234 10.45 -1.80 -5.97
C HIS A 234 10.33 -1.90 -4.44
N PHE A 235 11.47 -2.02 -3.75
CA PHE A 235 11.47 -2.15 -2.29
C PHE A 235 10.96 -0.89 -1.58
N PRO A 236 11.45 0.33 -1.88
CA PRO A 236 10.85 1.56 -1.37
C PRO A 236 9.37 1.72 -1.68
N VAL A 237 8.89 1.31 -2.86
CA VAL A 237 7.46 1.35 -3.18
C VAL A 237 6.64 0.43 -2.28
N MET A 238 7.14 -0.76 -1.96
CA MET A 238 6.51 -1.63 -0.97
C MET A 238 6.48 -1.00 0.43
N VAL A 239 7.56 -0.35 0.85
CA VAL A 239 7.61 0.40 2.11
C VAL A 239 6.60 1.57 2.10
N TYR A 240 6.49 2.29 0.99
CA TYR A 240 5.47 3.33 0.81
C TYR A 240 4.06 2.78 1.02
N PHE A 241 3.70 1.65 0.40
CA PHE A 241 2.38 1.04 0.61
C PHE A 241 2.12 0.70 2.07
N VAL A 242 3.09 0.14 2.78
CA VAL A 242 2.96 -0.18 4.21
C VAL A 242 2.71 1.10 5.04
N LEU A 243 3.53 2.13 4.83
CA LEU A 243 3.39 3.40 5.54
C LEU A 243 2.07 4.11 5.21
N PHE A 244 1.70 4.14 3.93
CA PHE A 244 0.41 4.65 3.47
C PHE A 244 -0.73 3.94 4.18
N THR A 245 -0.75 2.60 4.22
CA THR A 245 -1.81 1.84 4.90
C THR A 245 -1.88 2.17 6.39
N ILE A 246 -0.74 2.27 7.08
CA ILE A 246 -0.72 2.63 8.52
C ILE A 246 -1.31 4.02 8.75
N VAL A 247 -0.85 5.04 8.01
CA VAL A 247 -1.33 6.41 8.15
C VAL A 247 -2.81 6.50 7.76
N HIS A 248 -3.19 5.92 6.63
CA HIS A 248 -4.55 5.93 6.11
C HIS A 248 -5.54 5.31 7.11
N VAL A 249 -5.27 4.10 7.61
CA VAL A 249 -6.15 3.43 8.57
C VAL A 249 -6.20 4.19 9.89
N THR A 250 -5.07 4.77 10.33
CA THR A 250 -5.06 5.61 11.54
C THR A 250 -6.00 6.81 11.37
N LEU A 251 -5.93 7.52 10.25
CA LEU A 251 -6.80 8.66 9.99
C LEU A 251 -8.27 8.23 9.90
N VAL A 252 -8.58 7.15 9.18
CA VAL A 252 -9.95 6.58 9.11
C VAL A 252 -10.54 6.37 10.51
N LEU A 253 -9.77 5.79 11.43
CA LEU A 253 -10.24 5.49 12.78
C LEU A 253 -10.30 6.73 13.67
N ALA A 254 -9.46 7.73 13.41
CA ALA A 254 -9.31 8.89 14.27
C ALA A 254 -10.22 10.07 13.83
N THR A 255 -10.69 10.12 12.59
CA THR A 255 -11.55 11.21 12.04
C THR A 255 -13.02 10.82 11.89
N GLY A 256 -13.52 9.91 12.72
CA GLY A 256 -14.93 9.46 12.70
C GLY A 256 -15.10 8.03 12.19
N ALA A 257 -14.50 7.07 12.90
CA ALA A 257 -14.42 5.66 12.51
C ALA A 257 -15.73 5.05 11.97
N LEU A 258 -16.85 5.19 12.67
CA LEU A 258 -18.11 4.58 12.26
C LEU A 258 -18.63 5.15 10.93
N ARG A 259 -18.58 6.48 10.76
CA ARG A 259 -18.99 7.15 9.52
C ARG A 259 -18.08 6.75 8.35
N ASN A 260 -16.76 6.81 8.56
CA ASN A 260 -15.77 6.46 7.53
C ASN A 260 -15.86 4.98 7.12
N LEU A 261 -16.07 4.07 8.08
CA LEU A 261 -16.27 2.65 7.78
C LEU A 261 -17.60 2.40 7.06
N ASN A 262 -18.65 3.17 7.35
CA ASN A 262 -19.89 3.12 6.59
C ASN A 262 -19.73 3.63 5.15
N HIS A 263 -18.90 4.64 4.90
CA HIS A 263 -18.57 5.05 3.54
C HIS A 263 -17.96 3.92 2.71
N MET A 264 -16.98 3.22 3.29
CA MET A 264 -16.20 2.21 2.57
C MET A 264 -16.86 0.83 2.51
N TYR A 265 -17.52 0.41 3.59
CA TYR A 265 -18.07 -0.94 3.75
C TYR A 265 -19.59 -0.97 3.83
N GLY A 266 -20.21 0.04 4.45
CA GLY A 266 -21.66 0.10 4.65
C GLY A 266 -22.44 0.64 3.45
N GLY A 267 -21.79 1.42 2.57
CA GLY A 267 -22.45 2.11 1.46
C GLY A 267 -23.42 3.21 1.91
N SER A 268 -23.19 3.83 3.08
CA SER A 268 -24.04 4.87 3.66
C SER A 268 -23.23 6.00 4.29
N ASP A 269 -23.80 7.21 4.38
CA ASP A 269 -23.22 8.33 5.13
C ASP A 269 -23.63 8.35 6.62
N ASP A 270 -24.50 7.44 7.03
CA ASP A 270 -25.01 7.38 8.40
C ASP A 270 -23.93 6.95 9.42
N ILE A 271 -24.14 7.33 10.68
CA ILE A 271 -23.33 6.85 11.81
C ILE A 271 -24.03 5.65 12.45
N ASN A 272 -23.59 4.45 12.08
CA ASN A 272 -24.10 3.19 12.63
C ASN A 272 -23.00 2.11 12.62
N TRP A 273 -23.33 0.88 13.04
CA TRP A 273 -22.36 -0.21 13.21
C TRP A 273 -22.21 -1.14 12.00
N VAL A 274 -22.96 -0.93 10.92
CA VAL A 274 -23.01 -1.86 9.77
C VAL A 274 -21.63 -2.00 9.11
N GLY A 275 -21.05 -0.87 8.68
CA GLY A 275 -19.73 -0.84 8.04
C GLY A 275 -18.62 -1.34 8.95
N PHE A 276 -18.70 -1.08 10.26
CA PHE A 276 -17.77 -1.64 11.25
C PHE A 276 -17.87 -3.18 11.31
N GLY A 277 -19.08 -3.74 11.34
CA GLY A 277 -19.29 -5.18 11.35
C GLY A 277 -18.72 -5.85 10.10
N ILE A 278 -18.98 -5.28 8.92
CA ILE A 278 -18.42 -5.78 7.65
C ILE A 278 -16.89 -5.68 7.66
N PHE A 279 -16.33 -4.56 8.11
CA PHE A 279 -14.88 -4.39 8.26
C PHE A 279 -14.26 -5.45 9.16
N ALA A 280 -14.87 -5.75 10.31
CA ALA A 280 -14.40 -6.79 11.22
C ALA A 280 -14.37 -8.17 10.55
N VAL A 281 -15.41 -8.52 9.79
CA VAL A 281 -15.45 -9.77 9.00
C VAL A 281 -14.35 -9.76 7.93
N SER A 282 -14.16 -8.66 7.21
CA SER A 282 -13.08 -8.51 6.24
C SER A 282 -11.70 -8.73 6.86
N LEU A 283 -11.44 -8.21 8.07
CA LEU A 283 -10.21 -8.47 8.80
C LEU A 283 -10.02 -9.95 9.13
N LEU A 284 -11.08 -10.64 9.58
CA LEU A 284 -11.01 -12.08 9.86
C LEU A 284 -10.68 -12.88 8.59
N VAL A 285 -11.25 -12.51 7.43
CA VAL A 285 -10.94 -13.13 6.14
C VAL A 285 -9.47 -12.91 5.76
N ILE A 286 -8.95 -11.69 5.94
CA ILE A 286 -7.54 -11.37 5.67
C ILE A 286 -6.61 -12.18 6.59
N VAL A 287 -6.92 -12.27 7.88
CA VAL A 287 -6.15 -13.07 8.85
C VAL A 287 -6.19 -14.55 8.49
N GLY A 288 -7.36 -15.07 8.11
CA GLY A 288 -7.52 -16.43 7.62
C GLY A 288 -6.67 -16.71 6.38
N ALA A 289 -6.72 -15.82 5.38
CA ALA A 289 -5.89 -15.95 4.18
C ALA A 289 -4.39 -15.84 4.49
N TRP A 290 -3.99 -14.97 5.42
CA TRP A 290 -2.61 -14.85 5.88
C TRP A 290 -2.12 -16.15 6.54
N PHE A 291 -2.98 -16.79 7.34
CA PHE A 291 -2.72 -18.10 7.95
C PHE A 291 -2.55 -19.18 6.88
N LEU A 292 -3.46 -19.21 5.89
CA LEU A 292 -3.48 -20.16 4.78
C LEU A 292 -2.36 -19.92 3.78
N ALA A 293 -1.75 -18.74 3.75
CA ALA A 293 -0.57 -18.45 2.94
C ALA A 293 0.72 -19.14 3.45
N ARG A 294 0.62 -20.19 4.28
CA ARG A 294 1.76 -21.00 4.72
C ARG A 294 2.09 -22.10 3.71
N PRO A 295 3.37 -22.53 3.61
CA PRO A 295 3.78 -23.59 2.69
C PRO A 295 2.97 -24.88 2.79
N LEU A 296 2.50 -25.24 4.00
CA LEU A 296 1.66 -26.42 4.22
C LEU A 296 0.41 -26.42 3.34
N PHE A 297 -0.27 -25.28 3.20
CA PHE A 297 -1.49 -25.13 2.42
C PHE A 297 -1.23 -24.67 0.98
N LEU A 298 -0.15 -23.91 0.76
CA LEU A 298 0.19 -23.42 -0.58
C LEU A 298 0.70 -24.53 -1.52
N ARG A 299 1.39 -25.56 -1.01
CA ARG A 299 1.95 -26.62 -1.86
C ARG A 299 0.88 -27.39 -2.66
N PRO A 300 -0.24 -27.86 -2.07
CA PRO A 300 -1.33 -28.45 -2.85
C PRO A 300 -1.89 -27.52 -3.93
N VAL A 301 -2.13 -26.25 -3.60
CA VAL A 301 -2.65 -25.27 -4.57
C VAL A 301 -1.65 -25.04 -5.70
N ALA A 302 -0.37 -24.86 -5.38
CA ALA A 302 0.70 -24.70 -6.37
C ALA A 302 0.84 -25.92 -7.29
N SER A 303 0.55 -27.12 -6.78
CA SER A 303 0.61 -28.36 -7.56
C SER A 303 -0.42 -28.44 -8.69
N LEU A 304 -1.53 -27.69 -8.59
CA LEU A 304 -2.54 -27.60 -9.65
C LEU A 304 -2.00 -26.92 -10.92
N MET A 305 -1.00 -26.05 -10.78
CA MET A 305 -0.44 -25.25 -11.87
C MET A 305 0.99 -25.65 -12.28
N GLY A 306 1.62 -26.56 -11.55
CA GLY A 306 3.01 -26.95 -11.79
C GLY A 306 3.54 -28.02 -10.86
N LYS A 307 4.79 -28.41 -11.04
CA LYS A 307 5.47 -29.38 -10.19
C LYS A 307 6.06 -28.66 -8.98
N VAL A 308 5.70 -29.12 -7.78
CA VAL A 308 6.32 -28.70 -6.52
C VAL A 308 7.39 -29.70 -6.11
N SER A 309 8.56 -29.21 -5.71
CA SER A 309 9.69 -30.01 -5.21
C SER A 309 10.20 -29.42 -3.89
N LYS A 310 10.82 -30.26 -3.06
CA LYS A 310 11.56 -29.79 -1.88
C LYS A 310 12.76 -28.95 -2.31
#